data_AF-A0A503WBR3-F1
#
_entry.id   AF-A0A503WBR3-F1
#
_cell.length_a   1.000
_cell.length_b   1.000
_cell.length_c   1.000
_cell.angle_alpha   90.00
_cell.angle_beta   90.00
_cell.angle_gamma   90.00
#
_symmetry.space_group_name_H-M   'P 1'
#
loop_
_entity.id
_entity.type
_entity.pdbx_description
1 polymer ?
#
loop_
_entity_poly.entity_id
_entity_poly.type
_entity_poly.pdbx_seq_one_letter_code
_entity_poly.pdbx_strand_id
1 'polypeptide(L)'
;MATTELSSALPDAHPLSNGARLALRRVVLVAWLAIALGFAMEALILTARFTAGSHPATTQVLIELAQGVTWSFFVCAGVSLGTAMAKVQALLGGLIGAMSAPLAMGIAKGTQKVMVSALDVAAKPAILSLTTLGVLRAIEYGLLGWILAWLAAKAKPRPFHFMLAGASIGAVFGGGITALTIETAAANELALALPQAIAVGLNEIVFPIGCALVVYVALQVSRHMKFISVKAR
;
A
#
# COMPACT_ATOMS: atom_id res chain seq x y z
N MET A 1 68.59 13.68 -4.17
CA MET A 1 67.99 13.52 -5.51
C MET A 1 66.95 12.40 -5.40
N ALA A 2 65.69 12.70 -5.77
CA ALA A 2 64.52 11.82 -5.85
C ALA A 2 63.98 11.18 -4.54
N THR A 3 63.01 11.85 -3.90
CA THR A 3 62.00 11.23 -3.02
C THR A 3 60.74 10.97 -3.84
N THR A 4 60.37 9.70 -3.95
CA THR A 4 59.17 9.21 -4.62
C THR A 4 57.98 9.31 -3.64
N GLU A 5 57.16 10.35 -3.78
CA GLU A 5 55.89 10.47 -3.05
C GLU A 5 54.83 9.62 -3.76
N LEU A 6 54.53 8.45 -3.19
CA LEU A 6 53.42 7.59 -3.59
C LEU A 6 52.13 8.12 -2.95
N SER A 7 51.53 9.16 -3.53
CA SER A 7 50.22 9.64 -3.09
C SER A 7 49.15 8.65 -3.54
N SER A 8 48.64 7.87 -2.58
CA SER A 8 47.50 6.97 -2.73
C SER A 8 46.26 7.77 -3.14
N ALA A 9 45.93 7.75 -4.44
CA ALA A 9 44.63 8.17 -4.92
C ALA A 9 43.56 7.25 -4.32
N LEU A 10 42.87 7.72 -3.27
CA LEU A 10 41.62 7.13 -2.81
C LEU A 10 40.62 7.21 -3.97
N PRO A 11 39.96 6.10 -4.35
CA PRO A 11 38.99 6.14 -5.43
C PRO A 11 37.81 7.00 -5.00
N ASP A 12 37.51 8.00 -5.83
CA ASP A 12 36.36 8.89 -5.73
C ASP A 12 35.07 8.11 -5.42
N ALA A 13 34.55 8.25 -4.20
CA ALA A 13 33.24 7.76 -3.83
C ALA A 13 32.17 8.58 -4.60
N HIS A 14 31.84 8.11 -5.80
CA HIS A 14 30.91 8.75 -6.73
C HIS A 14 29.61 9.23 -6.07
N PRO A 15 29.15 10.48 -6.33
CA PRO A 15 27.87 11.00 -5.82
C PRO A 15 26.63 10.16 -6.23
N LEU A 16 26.74 9.36 -7.29
CA LEU A 16 25.72 8.40 -7.74
C LEU A 16 25.45 7.28 -6.70
N SER A 17 26.46 6.86 -5.94
CA SER A 17 26.35 5.82 -4.90
C SER A 17 25.41 6.23 -3.76
N ASN A 18 25.49 7.49 -3.32
CA ASN A 18 24.72 7.98 -2.18
C ASN A 18 23.23 8.18 -2.53
N GLY A 19 22.95 8.66 -3.75
CA GLY A 19 21.58 8.78 -4.26
C GLY A 19 20.89 7.42 -4.42
N ALA A 20 21.60 6.44 -5.01
CA ALA A 20 21.11 5.07 -5.16
C ALA A 20 20.86 4.39 -3.80
N ARG A 21 21.76 4.57 -2.82
CA ARG A 21 21.57 4.05 -1.44
C ARG A 21 20.35 4.65 -0.76
N LEU A 22 20.11 5.96 -0.91
CA LEU A 22 18.92 6.61 -0.36
C LEU A 22 17.62 6.09 -1.00
N ALA A 23 17.62 5.93 -2.32
CA ALA A 23 16.48 5.37 -3.05
C ALA A 23 16.20 3.92 -2.62
N LEU A 24 17.23 3.08 -2.56
CA LEU A 24 17.12 1.68 -2.12
C LEU A 24 16.58 1.59 -0.69
N ARG A 25 17.10 2.40 0.25
CA ARG A 25 16.61 2.44 1.63
C ARG A 25 15.15 2.86 1.72
N ARG A 26 14.71 3.83 0.92
CA ARG A 26 13.30 4.24 0.87
C ARG A 26 12.42 3.08 0.40
N VAL A 27 12.81 2.39 -0.67
CA VAL A 27 12.07 1.23 -1.19
C VAL A 27 11.98 0.12 -0.15
N VAL A 28 13.10 -0.23 0.49
CA VAL A 28 13.15 -1.25 1.56
C VAL A 28 12.27 -0.85 2.74
N LEU A 29 12.30 0.41 3.16
CA LEU A 29 11.45 0.90 4.25
C LEU A 29 9.96 0.79 3.90
N VAL A 30 9.57 1.22 2.70
CA VAL A 30 8.18 1.13 2.22
C VAL A 30 7.73 -0.33 2.17
N ALA A 31 8.58 -1.22 1.65
CA ALA A 31 8.32 -2.65 1.59
C ALA A 31 8.03 -3.23 2.98
N TRP A 32 8.91 -2.98 3.95
CA TRP A 32 8.73 -3.46 5.32
C TRP A 32 7.49 -2.90 6.01
N LEU A 33 7.25 -1.58 5.86
CA LEU A 33 6.07 -0.94 6.43
C LEU A 33 4.77 -1.44 5.79
N ALA A 34 4.78 -1.71 4.48
CA ALA A 34 3.62 -2.25 3.78
C ALA A 34 3.32 -3.70 4.16
N ILE A 35 4.35 -4.53 4.37
CA ILE A 35 4.19 -5.88 4.91
C ILE A 35 3.63 -5.82 6.33
N ALA A 36 4.21 -4.99 7.21
CA ALA A 36 3.72 -4.79 8.57
C ALA A 36 2.26 -4.30 8.58
N LEU A 37 1.89 -3.40 7.67
CA LEU A 37 0.52 -2.96 7.48
C LEU A 37 -0.41 -4.11 7.08
N GLY A 38 0.02 -4.99 6.18
CA GLY A 38 -0.76 -6.18 5.79
C GLY A 38 -1.04 -7.11 6.96
N PHE A 39 -0.03 -7.40 7.78
CA PHE A 39 -0.21 -8.19 9.01
C PHE A 39 -1.13 -7.48 10.02
N ALA A 40 -0.97 -6.17 10.20
CA ALA A 40 -1.80 -5.39 11.11
C ALA A 40 -3.27 -5.37 10.66
N MET A 41 -3.52 -5.23 9.36
CA MET A 41 -4.85 -5.27 8.77
C MET A 41 -5.50 -6.64 8.93
N GLU A 42 -4.76 -7.73 8.68
CA GLU A 42 -5.29 -9.07 8.88
C GLU A 42 -5.60 -9.33 10.36
N ALA A 43 -4.72 -8.93 11.28
CA ALA A 43 -5.00 -9.03 12.72
C ALA A 43 -6.24 -8.22 13.13
N LEU A 44 -6.44 -7.02 12.58
CA LEU A 44 -7.62 -6.20 12.81
C LEU A 44 -8.90 -6.88 12.27
N ILE A 45 -8.84 -7.45 11.07
CA ILE A 45 -9.97 -8.15 10.45
C ILE A 45 -10.33 -9.41 11.25
N LEU A 46 -9.34 -10.20 11.65
CA LEU A 46 -9.54 -11.41 12.44
C LEU A 46 -10.14 -11.09 13.80
N THR A 47 -9.60 -10.11 14.52
CA THR A 47 -10.14 -9.68 15.82
C THR A 47 -11.59 -9.21 15.69
N ALA A 48 -11.91 -8.40 14.68
CA ALA A 48 -13.28 -7.98 14.42
C ALA A 48 -14.21 -9.17 14.13
N ARG A 49 -13.76 -10.13 13.31
CA ARG A 49 -14.49 -11.36 13.00
C ARG A 49 -14.74 -12.24 14.22
N PHE A 50 -13.75 -12.38 15.11
CA PHE A 50 -13.91 -13.10 16.37
C PHE A 50 -14.92 -12.42 17.29
N THR A 51 -14.87 -11.09 17.42
CA THR A 51 -15.87 -10.34 18.22
C THR A 51 -17.28 -10.44 17.65
N ALA A 52 -17.41 -10.66 16.34
CA ALA A 52 -18.67 -10.92 15.66
C ALA A 52 -19.10 -12.40 15.67
N GLY A 53 -18.40 -13.26 16.43
CA GLY A 53 -18.74 -14.69 16.61
C GLY A 53 -18.27 -15.63 15.51
N SER A 54 -17.52 -15.15 14.52
CA SER A 54 -17.01 -15.99 13.43
C SER A 54 -15.61 -16.52 13.71
N HIS A 55 -15.41 -17.81 13.40
CA HIS A 55 -14.15 -18.53 13.60
C HIS A 55 -13.70 -19.11 12.26
N PRO A 56 -12.93 -18.36 11.45
CA PRO A 56 -12.48 -18.84 10.16
C PRO A 56 -11.49 -20.01 10.32
N ALA A 57 -11.55 -20.98 9.40
CA ALA A 57 -10.57 -22.06 9.36
C ALA A 57 -9.14 -21.51 9.14
N THR A 58 -8.13 -22.14 9.74
CA THR A 58 -6.72 -21.71 9.64
C THR A 58 -6.25 -21.58 8.19
N THR A 59 -6.71 -22.46 7.30
CA THR A 59 -6.40 -22.40 5.86
C THR A 59 -6.94 -21.12 5.21
N GLN A 60 -8.15 -20.69 5.56
CA GLN A 60 -8.74 -19.44 5.09
C GLN A 60 -7.97 -18.23 5.62
N VAL A 61 -7.51 -18.28 6.87
CA VAL A 61 -6.67 -17.22 7.45
C VAL A 61 -5.36 -17.08 6.67
N LEU A 62 -4.69 -18.19 6.31
CA LEU A 62 -3.46 -18.15 5.52
C LEU A 62 -3.67 -17.57 4.12
N ILE A 63 -4.79 -17.94 3.47
CA ILE A 63 -5.16 -17.42 2.14
C ILE A 63 -5.40 -15.91 2.19
N GLU A 64 -6.20 -15.45 3.17
CA GLU A 64 -6.55 -14.04 3.33
C GLU A 64 -5.33 -13.21 3.73
N LEU A 65 -4.47 -13.73 4.61
CA LEU A 65 -3.20 -13.10 4.97
C LEU A 65 -2.27 -12.94 3.76
N ALA A 66 -2.07 -14.01 2.97
CA ALA A 66 -1.20 -13.97 1.80
C ALA A 66 -1.71 -12.96 0.76
N GLN A 67 -3.02 -12.94 0.52
CA GLN A 67 -3.67 -11.96 -0.35
C GLN A 67 -3.53 -10.53 0.21
N GLY A 68 -3.80 -10.32 1.50
CA GLY A 68 -3.78 -9.02 2.16
C GLY A 68 -2.39 -8.40 2.24
N VAL A 69 -1.36 -9.18 2.56
CA VAL A 69 0.04 -8.71 2.56
C VAL A 69 0.50 -8.37 1.15
N THR A 70 0.16 -9.19 0.16
CA THR A 70 0.49 -8.95 -1.26
C THR A 70 -0.16 -7.66 -1.75
N TRP A 71 -1.45 -7.48 -1.47
CA TRP A 71 -2.17 -6.24 -1.76
C TRP A 71 -1.48 -5.02 -1.14
N SER A 72 -1.19 -5.12 0.17
CA SER A 72 -0.58 -4.04 0.95
C SER A 72 0.75 -3.60 0.35
N PHE A 73 1.60 -4.57 0.04
CA PHE A 73 2.92 -4.35 -0.53
C PHE A 73 2.84 -3.58 -1.86
N PHE A 74 2.13 -4.11 -2.86
CA PHE A 74 2.14 -3.53 -4.21
C PHE A 74 1.46 -2.16 -4.25
N VAL A 75 0.37 -1.97 -3.51
CA VAL A 75 -0.34 -0.69 -3.46
C VAL A 75 0.50 0.38 -2.78
N CYS A 76 1.02 0.10 -1.56
CA CYS A 76 1.81 1.09 -0.82
C CYS A 76 3.12 1.41 -1.56
N ALA A 77 3.76 0.41 -2.17
CA ALA A 77 4.96 0.61 -2.98
C ALA A 77 4.67 1.50 -4.21
N GLY A 78 3.60 1.19 -4.95
CA GLY A 78 3.19 1.98 -6.11
C GLY A 78 2.88 3.43 -5.76
N VAL A 79 2.01 3.65 -4.76
CA VAL A 79 1.66 5.00 -4.30
C VAL A 79 2.89 5.75 -3.79
N SER A 80 3.73 5.11 -2.98
CA SER A 80 4.97 5.73 -2.47
C SER A 80 5.94 6.10 -3.60
N LEU A 81 6.10 5.24 -4.61
CA LEU A 81 6.91 5.53 -5.79
C LEU A 81 6.36 6.73 -6.56
N GLY A 82 5.04 6.80 -6.74
CA GLY A 82 4.36 7.94 -7.37
C GLY A 82 4.63 9.27 -6.64
N THR A 83 4.63 9.27 -5.30
CA THR A 83 4.93 10.47 -4.51
C THR A 83 6.41 10.89 -4.53
N ALA A 84 7.33 10.06 -5.04
CA ALA A 84 8.76 10.32 -4.99
C ALA A 84 9.28 11.25 -6.09
N MET A 85 8.51 11.49 -7.16
CA MET A 85 9.00 12.09 -8.40
C MET A 85 8.88 13.62 -8.44
N ALA A 86 10.00 14.35 -8.49
CA ALA A 86 10.04 15.78 -8.14
C ALA A 86 9.41 16.79 -9.12
N LYS A 87 9.30 16.50 -10.43
CA LYS A 87 8.93 17.53 -11.44
C LYS A 87 7.43 17.60 -11.75
N VAL A 88 6.69 16.50 -11.61
CA VAL A 88 5.25 16.42 -11.94
C VAL A 88 4.52 15.48 -10.94
N GLN A 89 4.98 15.51 -9.68
CA GLN A 89 4.58 14.62 -8.58
C GLN A 89 3.09 14.36 -8.47
N ALA A 90 2.25 15.38 -8.62
CA ALA A 90 0.81 15.28 -8.41
C ALA A 90 0.14 14.38 -9.47
N LEU A 91 0.36 14.66 -10.76
CA LEU A 91 -0.23 13.90 -11.87
C LEU A 91 0.39 12.49 -11.99
N LEU A 92 1.71 12.36 -11.86
CA LEU A 92 2.36 11.04 -11.87
C LEU A 92 2.01 10.22 -10.63
N GLY A 93 1.90 10.85 -9.47
CA GLY A 93 1.44 10.21 -8.25
C GLY A 93 0.06 9.59 -8.43
N GLY A 94 -0.84 10.31 -9.11
CA GLY A 94 -2.15 9.80 -9.45
C GLY A 94 -2.13 8.68 -10.49
N LEU A 95 -1.38 8.83 -11.58
CA LEU A 95 -1.28 7.78 -12.62
C LEU A 95 -0.68 6.48 -12.09
N ILE A 96 0.43 6.57 -11.35
CA ILE A 96 1.09 5.40 -10.76
C ILE A 96 0.18 4.77 -9.70
N GLY A 97 -0.49 5.58 -8.87
CA GLY A 97 -1.51 5.11 -7.93
C GLY A 97 -2.64 4.34 -8.63
N ALA A 98 -3.19 4.91 -9.70
CA ALA A 98 -4.29 4.34 -10.47
C ALA A 98 -3.93 3.01 -11.14
N MET A 99 -2.69 2.86 -11.63
CA MET A 99 -2.23 1.59 -12.20
C MET A 99 -1.84 0.58 -11.13
N SER A 100 -1.29 1.03 -10.00
CA SER A 100 -0.81 0.14 -8.94
C SER A 100 -1.91 -0.70 -8.31
N ALA A 101 -3.11 -0.15 -8.13
CA ALA A 101 -4.19 -0.87 -7.45
C ALA A 101 -4.80 -2.03 -8.26
N PRO A 102 -5.14 -1.88 -9.56
CA PRO A 102 -5.55 -3.01 -10.40
C PRO A 102 -4.47 -4.08 -10.55
N LEU A 103 -3.21 -3.66 -10.71
CA LEU A 103 -2.09 -4.60 -10.78
C LEU A 103 -1.93 -5.37 -9.47
N ALA A 104 -1.99 -4.68 -8.33
CA ALA A 104 -1.97 -5.30 -7.02
C ALA A 104 -3.16 -6.25 -6.81
N MET A 105 -4.36 -5.89 -7.30
CA MET A 105 -5.54 -6.78 -7.26
C MET A 105 -5.27 -8.07 -8.02
N GLY A 106 -4.76 -7.96 -9.25
CA GLY A 106 -4.44 -9.12 -10.08
C GLY A 106 -3.42 -10.05 -9.42
N ILE A 107 -2.35 -9.47 -8.86
CA ILE A 107 -1.30 -10.25 -8.19
C ILE A 107 -1.81 -10.87 -6.87
N ALA A 108 -2.58 -10.11 -6.08
CA ALA A 108 -3.16 -10.61 -4.84
C ALA A 108 -4.17 -11.74 -5.09
N LYS A 109 -5.02 -11.61 -6.12
CA LYS A 109 -5.96 -12.67 -6.54
C LYS A 109 -5.24 -13.88 -7.13
N GLY A 110 -4.15 -13.68 -7.87
CA GLY A 110 -3.27 -14.75 -8.31
C GLY A 110 -2.69 -15.52 -7.11
N THR A 111 -2.20 -14.80 -6.11
CA THR A 111 -1.66 -15.37 -4.86
C THR A 111 -2.74 -16.14 -4.10
N GLN A 112 -3.94 -15.58 -4.00
CA GLN A 112 -5.10 -16.26 -3.42
C GLN A 112 -5.39 -17.60 -4.14
N LYS A 113 -5.40 -17.59 -5.47
CA LYS A 113 -5.68 -18.79 -6.28
C LYS A 113 -4.62 -19.88 -6.09
N VAL A 114 -3.34 -19.50 -6.00
CA VAL A 114 -2.25 -20.44 -5.73
C VAL A 114 -2.44 -21.09 -4.35
N MET A 115 -2.73 -20.30 -3.32
CA MET A 115 -2.95 -20.81 -1.96
C MET A 115 -4.19 -21.71 -1.86
N VAL A 116 -5.29 -21.33 -2.51
CA VAL A 116 -6.52 -22.15 -2.58
C VAL A 116 -6.24 -23.51 -3.22
N SER A 117 -5.46 -23.54 -4.31
CA SER A 117 -5.07 -24.77 -4.98
C SER A 117 -4.07 -25.61 -4.18
N ALA A 118 -3.13 -24.98 -3.47
CA ALA A 118 -2.13 -25.67 -2.66
C ALA A 118 -2.73 -26.29 -1.39
N LEU A 119 -3.78 -25.68 -0.84
CA LEU A 119 -4.46 -26.13 0.37
C LEU A 119 -5.70 -26.99 0.09
N ASP A 120 -5.98 -27.27 -1.19
CA ASP A 120 -7.14 -28.05 -1.67
C ASP A 120 -8.48 -27.62 -1.04
N VAL A 121 -8.71 -26.31 -1.02
CA VAL A 121 -9.95 -25.72 -0.48
C VAL A 121 -10.78 -25.07 -1.57
N ALA A 122 -12.09 -24.98 -1.36
CA ALA A 122 -12.98 -24.30 -2.29
C ALA A 122 -12.73 -22.78 -2.31
N ALA A 123 -12.68 -22.19 -3.50
CA ALA A 123 -12.59 -20.75 -3.68
C ALA A 123 -13.89 -20.08 -3.25
N LYS A 124 -13.80 -18.97 -2.49
CA LYS A 124 -14.96 -18.10 -2.24
C LYS A 124 -15.32 -17.35 -3.53
N PRO A 125 -16.60 -17.35 -3.96
CA PRO A 125 -17.01 -16.59 -5.13
C PRO A 125 -16.84 -15.09 -4.90
N ALA A 126 -16.48 -14.37 -5.96
CA ALA A 126 -16.41 -12.91 -5.93
C ALA A 126 -17.82 -12.32 -6.06
N ILE A 127 -18.21 -11.46 -5.11
CA ILE A 127 -19.54 -10.82 -5.06
C ILE A 127 -19.64 -9.63 -6.03
N LEU A 128 -18.53 -8.90 -6.21
CA LEU A 128 -18.39 -7.91 -7.28
C LEU A 128 -17.61 -8.49 -8.45
N SER A 129 -17.96 -8.05 -9.65
CA SER A 129 -17.12 -8.25 -10.84
C SER A 129 -15.73 -7.66 -10.60
N LEU A 130 -14.69 -8.44 -10.95
CA LEU A 130 -13.30 -8.02 -10.89
C LEU A 130 -13.04 -6.73 -11.67
N THR A 131 -13.75 -6.52 -12.79
CA THR A 131 -13.62 -5.31 -13.60
C THR A 131 -14.16 -4.10 -12.86
N THR A 132 -15.36 -4.20 -12.27
CA THR A 132 -15.96 -3.11 -11.49
C THR A 132 -15.09 -2.72 -10.31
N LEU A 133 -14.65 -3.72 -9.54
CA LEU A 133 -13.78 -3.49 -8.40
C LEU A 133 -12.44 -2.90 -8.85
N GLY A 134 -11.84 -3.41 -9.93
CA GLY A 134 -10.59 -2.90 -10.49
C GLY A 134 -10.69 -1.42 -10.90
N VAL A 135 -11.76 -1.02 -11.57
CA VAL A 135 -11.98 0.38 -11.97
C VAL A 135 -12.17 1.28 -10.75
N LEU A 136 -12.99 0.89 -9.79
CA LEU A 136 -13.19 1.66 -8.57
C LEU A 136 -11.88 1.85 -7.80
N ARG A 137 -11.09 0.77 -7.66
CA ARG A 137 -9.76 0.82 -7.03
C ARG A 137 -8.76 1.67 -7.82
N ALA A 138 -8.79 1.63 -9.15
CA ALA A 138 -7.94 2.50 -9.98
C ALA A 138 -8.24 3.98 -9.69
N ILE A 139 -9.52 4.35 -9.62
CA ILE A 139 -9.93 5.73 -9.33
C ILE A 139 -9.54 6.10 -7.90
N GLU A 140 -9.86 5.24 -6.92
CA GLU A 140 -9.56 5.45 -5.51
C GLU A 140 -8.06 5.72 -5.25
N TYR A 141 -7.19 4.79 -5.67
CA TYR A 141 -5.75 4.91 -5.43
C TYR A 141 -5.08 5.90 -6.36
N GLY A 142 -5.70 6.22 -7.51
CA GLY A 142 -5.29 7.33 -8.34
C GLY A 142 -5.52 8.68 -7.65
N LEU A 143 -6.70 8.90 -7.09
CA LEU A 143 -6.97 10.11 -6.32
C LEU A 143 -6.12 10.18 -5.05
N LEU A 144 -5.96 9.06 -4.32
CA LEU A 144 -5.09 8.99 -3.16
C LEU A 144 -3.65 9.34 -3.54
N GLY A 145 -3.09 8.69 -4.55
CA GLY A 145 -1.73 8.94 -5.03
C GLY A 145 -1.50 10.39 -5.45
N TRP A 146 -2.48 10.99 -6.11
CA TRP A 146 -2.45 12.41 -6.47
C TRP A 146 -2.41 13.32 -5.23
N ILE A 147 -3.33 13.13 -4.30
CA ILE A 147 -3.42 13.96 -3.08
C ILE A 147 -2.16 13.80 -2.23
N LEU A 148 -1.68 12.57 -2.02
CA LEU A 148 -0.48 12.33 -1.22
C LEU A 148 0.77 12.93 -1.86
N ALA A 149 0.90 12.88 -3.19
CA ALA A 149 1.99 13.52 -3.89
C ALA A 149 1.92 15.05 -3.78
N TRP A 150 0.72 15.64 -3.87
CA TRP A 150 0.52 17.07 -3.62
C TRP A 150 0.86 17.46 -2.17
N LEU A 151 0.50 16.65 -1.18
CA LEU A 151 0.86 16.87 0.21
C LEU A 151 2.37 16.72 0.46
N ALA A 152 3.02 15.77 -0.23
CA ALA A 152 4.46 15.54 -0.15
C ALA A 152 5.27 16.73 -0.69
N ALA A 153 4.73 17.45 -1.66
CA ALA A 153 5.31 18.66 -2.24
C ALA A 153 5.44 19.82 -1.24
N LYS A 154 4.63 19.83 -0.17
CA LYS A 154 4.60 20.93 0.80
C LYS A 154 5.91 21.05 1.56
N ALA A 155 6.26 22.29 1.93
CA ALA A 155 7.48 22.57 2.70
C ALA A 155 7.51 21.82 4.04
N LYS A 156 6.36 21.73 4.73
CA LYS A 156 6.18 21.04 6.02
C LYS A 156 5.06 19.99 5.92
N PRO A 157 5.34 18.77 5.46
CA PRO A 157 4.35 17.70 5.41
C PRO A 157 3.97 17.29 6.85
N ARG A 158 2.67 17.24 7.13
CA ARG A 158 2.11 16.88 8.45
C ARG A 158 1.43 15.51 8.37
N PRO A 159 1.63 14.61 9.37
CA PRO A 159 1.07 13.27 9.33
C PRO A 159 -0.47 13.29 9.29
N PHE A 160 -1.07 14.23 10.03
CA PHE A 160 -2.51 14.41 10.10
C PHE A 160 -3.16 14.65 8.73
N HIS A 161 -2.53 15.41 7.83
CA HIS A 161 -3.09 15.64 6.48
C HIS A 161 -3.04 14.38 5.61
N PHE A 162 -2.03 13.52 5.79
CA PHE A 162 -1.93 12.25 5.08
C PHE A 162 -3.00 11.28 5.58
N MET A 163 -3.16 11.19 6.90
CA MET A 163 -4.23 10.40 7.51
C MET A 163 -5.61 10.86 7.06
N LEU A 164 -5.87 12.17 7.06
CA LEU A 164 -7.15 12.72 6.64
C LEU A 164 -7.43 12.43 5.16
N ALA A 165 -6.42 12.51 4.29
CA ALA A 165 -6.55 12.15 2.89
C ALA A 165 -6.86 10.65 2.70
N GLY A 166 -6.17 9.77 3.42
CA GLY A 166 -6.49 8.34 3.42
C GLY A 166 -7.90 8.07 3.95
N ALA A 167 -8.30 8.73 5.03
CA ALA A 167 -9.60 8.56 5.65
C ALA A 167 -10.74 9.06 4.75
N SER A 168 -10.58 10.21 4.10
CA SER A 168 -11.62 10.75 3.21
C SER A 168 -11.79 9.90 1.96
N ILE A 169 -10.69 9.47 1.33
CA ILE A 169 -10.74 8.59 0.17
C ILE A 169 -11.32 7.22 0.56
N GLY A 170 -10.82 6.62 1.65
CA GLY A 170 -11.32 5.33 2.14
C GLY A 170 -12.80 5.38 2.56
N ALA A 171 -13.27 6.47 3.16
CA ALA A 171 -14.68 6.62 3.50
C ALA A 171 -15.57 6.69 2.25
N VAL A 172 -15.17 7.46 1.23
CA VAL A 172 -15.96 7.62 0.00
C VAL A 172 -15.93 6.36 -0.86
N PHE A 173 -14.74 5.87 -1.21
CA PHE A 173 -14.58 4.74 -2.11
C PHE A 173 -14.79 3.42 -1.39
N GLY A 174 -14.20 3.24 -0.21
CA GLY A 174 -14.37 2.01 0.56
C GLY A 174 -15.79 1.85 1.09
N GLY A 175 -16.44 2.94 1.51
CA GLY A 175 -17.88 2.95 1.81
C GLY A 175 -18.73 2.60 0.59
N GLY A 176 -18.45 3.21 -0.57
CA GLY A 176 -19.14 2.91 -1.83
C GLY A 176 -18.96 1.46 -2.29
N ILE A 177 -17.74 0.92 -2.24
CA ILE A 177 -17.44 -0.48 -2.57
C ILE A 177 -18.19 -1.42 -1.61
N THR A 178 -18.20 -1.11 -0.32
CA THR A 178 -18.92 -1.91 0.69
C THR A 178 -20.42 -1.90 0.43
N ALA A 179 -21.01 -0.73 0.17
CA ALA A 179 -22.43 -0.61 -0.16
C ALA A 179 -22.79 -1.40 -1.44
N LEU A 180 -22.02 -1.20 -2.51
CA LEU A 180 -22.19 -1.97 -3.76
C LEU A 180 -22.05 -3.47 -3.52
N THR A 181 -21.14 -3.91 -2.65
CA THR A 181 -20.98 -5.33 -2.31
C THR A 181 -22.21 -5.89 -1.62
N ILE A 182 -22.82 -5.13 -0.71
CA ILE A 182 -24.04 -5.53 -0.01
C ILE A 182 -25.22 -5.58 -0.98
N GLU A 183 -25.36 -4.58 -1.84
CA GLU A 183 -26.42 -4.52 -2.85
C GLU A 183 -26.31 -5.65 -3.87
N THR A 184 -25.11 -5.92 -4.39
CA THR A 184 -24.93 -7.02 -5.34
C THR A 184 -25.08 -8.38 -4.66
N ALA A 185 -24.70 -8.54 -3.40
CA ALA A 185 -24.96 -9.78 -2.66
C ALA A 185 -26.47 -10.03 -2.53
N ALA A 186 -27.23 -9.01 -2.14
CA ALA A 186 -28.69 -9.09 -2.02
C ALA A 186 -29.36 -9.42 -3.37
N ALA A 187 -28.91 -8.79 -4.46
CA ALA A 187 -29.43 -9.05 -5.80
C ALA A 187 -29.14 -10.47 -6.33
N ASN A 188 -28.11 -11.14 -5.81
CA ASN A 188 -27.74 -12.52 -6.16
C ASN A 188 -28.24 -13.55 -5.13
N GLU A 189 -29.16 -13.16 -4.23
CA GLU A 189 -29.69 -13.99 -3.14
C GLU A 189 -28.59 -14.59 -2.22
N LEU A 190 -27.42 -13.94 -2.18
CA LEU A 190 -26.31 -14.31 -1.32
C LEU A 190 -26.47 -13.61 0.03
N ALA A 191 -26.70 -14.38 1.09
CA ALA A 191 -26.70 -13.85 2.45
C ALA A 191 -25.27 -13.45 2.86
N LEU A 192 -24.98 -12.15 2.85
CA LEU A 192 -23.72 -11.64 3.38
C LEU A 192 -23.72 -11.77 4.90
N ALA A 193 -22.89 -12.67 5.43
CA ALA A 193 -22.75 -12.80 6.86
C ALA A 193 -22.20 -11.48 7.44
N LEU A 194 -22.82 -10.96 8.51
CA LEU A 194 -22.40 -9.73 9.18
C LEU A 194 -20.87 -9.65 9.45
N PRO A 195 -20.18 -10.74 9.86
CA PRO A 195 -18.73 -10.73 10.04
C PRO A 195 -17.93 -10.48 8.74
N GLN A 196 -18.46 -10.89 7.60
CA GLN A 196 -17.85 -10.65 6.29
C GLN A 196 -18.04 -9.19 5.85
N ALA A 197 -19.22 -8.61 6.09
CA ALA A 197 -19.48 -7.20 5.82
C ALA A 197 -18.56 -6.29 6.64
N ILE A 198 -18.38 -6.61 7.94
CA ILE A 198 -17.45 -5.88 8.83
C ILE A 198 -16.01 -6.00 8.31
N ALA A 199 -15.57 -7.20 7.93
CA ALA A 199 -14.23 -7.42 7.40
C ALA A 199 -13.96 -6.63 6.11
N VAL A 200 -14.92 -6.62 5.18
CA VAL A 200 -14.85 -5.80 3.96
C VAL A 200 -14.77 -4.33 4.34
N GLY A 201 -15.71 -3.80 5.13
CA GLY A 201 -15.72 -2.39 5.52
C GLY A 201 -14.43 -1.93 6.20
N LEU A 202 -13.90 -2.73 7.13
CA LEU A 202 -12.62 -2.44 7.79
C LEU A 202 -11.46 -2.41 6.79
N ASN A 203 -11.38 -3.41 5.92
CA ASN A 203 -10.32 -3.49 4.93
C ASN A 203 -10.37 -2.29 3.97
N GLU A 204 -11.56 -1.95 3.49
CA GLU A 204 -11.77 -0.91 2.49
C GLU A 204 -11.49 0.50 3.05
N ILE A 205 -11.81 0.76 4.32
CA ILE A 205 -11.70 2.11 4.93
C ILE A 205 -10.35 2.31 5.64
N VAL A 206 -9.88 1.33 6.40
CA VAL A 206 -8.69 1.48 7.25
C VAL A 206 -7.41 1.38 6.40
N PHE A 207 -7.44 0.59 5.33
CA PHE A 207 -6.26 0.38 4.51
C PHE A 207 -5.74 1.67 3.82
N PRO A 208 -6.56 2.52 3.19
CA PRO A 208 -6.09 3.80 2.62
C PRO A 208 -5.43 4.73 3.65
N ILE A 209 -5.90 4.71 4.89
CA ILE A 209 -5.28 5.45 6.02
C ILE A 209 -3.89 4.88 6.30
N GLY A 210 -3.78 3.56 6.41
CA GLY A 210 -2.50 2.86 6.61
C GLY A 210 -1.50 3.14 5.50
N CYS A 211 -1.94 3.02 4.24
CA CYS A 211 -1.10 3.30 3.07
C CYS A 211 -0.59 4.76 3.07
N ALA A 212 -1.44 5.73 3.41
CA ALA A 212 -1.04 7.12 3.51
C ALA A 212 0.01 7.36 4.61
N LEU A 213 -0.12 6.68 5.75
CA LEU A 213 0.87 6.71 6.83
C LEU A 213 2.21 6.09 6.41
N VAL A 214 2.20 4.94 5.73
CA VAL A 214 3.43 4.32 5.18
C VAL A 214 4.17 5.28 4.27
N VAL A 215 3.44 5.94 3.36
CA VAL A 215 4.00 6.95 2.44
C VAL A 215 4.58 8.14 3.20
N TYR A 216 3.88 8.64 4.23
CA TYR A 216 4.36 9.73 5.07
C TYR A 216 5.66 9.39 5.80
N VAL A 217 5.72 8.22 6.44
CA VAL A 217 6.92 7.77 7.16
C VAL A 217 8.11 7.63 6.20
N ALA A 218 7.88 7.01 5.04
CA ALA A 218 8.92 6.88 4.02
C ALA A 218 9.42 8.23 3.49
N LEU A 219 8.51 9.21 3.32
CA LEU A 219 8.85 10.57 2.94
C LEU A 219 9.73 11.24 3.99
N GLN A 220 9.35 11.17 5.26
CA GLN A 220 10.09 11.84 6.34
C GLN A 220 11.49 11.28 6.52
N VAL A 221 11.63 9.95 6.55
CA VAL A 221 12.94 9.31 6.62
C VAL A 221 13.83 9.75 5.44
N SER A 222 13.27 9.80 4.23
CA SER A 222 14.00 10.25 3.04
C SER A 222 14.45 11.70 3.13
N ARG A 223 13.61 12.60 3.65
CA ARG A 223 13.93 14.03 3.82
C ARG A 223 14.99 14.25 4.89
N HIS A 224 14.86 13.64 6.05
CA HIS A 224 15.85 13.76 7.13
C HIS A 224 17.24 13.29 6.70
N MET A 225 17.31 12.19 5.95
CA MET A 225 18.58 11.66 5.44
C MET A 225 19.23 12.57 4.39
N LYS A 226 18.44 13.23 3.54
CA LYS A 226 18.95 14.22 2.59
C LYS A 226 19.62 15.40 3.31
N PHE A 227 19.04 15.86 4.42
CA PHE A 227 19.65 16.92 5.24
C PHE A 227 20.97 16.48 5.89
N ILE A 228 21.05 15.26 6.43
CA ILE A 228 22.29 14.73 7.03
C ILE A 228 23.39 14.58 5.97
N SER A 229 23.07 14.04 4.79
CA SER A 229 24.04 13.87 3.70
C SER A 229 24.55 15.18 3.11
N VAL A 230 23.77 16.26 3.18
CA VAL A 230 24.19 17.60 2.72
C VAL A 230 25.06 18.29 3.77
N LYS A 231 24.78 18.10 5.06
CA LYS A 231 25.57 18.68 6.17
C LYS A 231 26.92 17.97 6.40
N ALA A 232 27.07 16.75 5.89
CA ALA A 232 28.29 15.96 5.96
C ALA A 232 29.26 16.19 4.77
N ARG A 233 28.91 17.06 3.82
CA ARG A 233 29.80 17.61 2.78
C ARG A 233 30.17 19.04 3.15
#